data_AF-A0AB34FZ25-F1
#
_entry.id   AF-A0AB34FZ25-F1
#
_cell.length_a   1.000
_cell.length_b   1.000
_cell.length_c   1.000
_cell.angle_alpha   90.00
_cell.angle_beta   90.00
_cell.angle_gamma   90.00
#
_symmetry.space_group_name_H-M   'P 1'
#
loop_
_entity.id
_entity.type
_entity.pdbx_description
1 polymer ?
#
loop_
_entity_poly.entity_id
_entity_poly.type
_entity_poly.pdbx_seq_one_letter_code
_entity_poly.pdbx_strand_id
1 'polypeptide(L)'
;MHLTTLEITFSKTPEEIGSLVSVLRPALPSITSYTHTHRSRLVKPMISYDLSAFAVSFLPASGESPVSPAATQPDPQDGVTSGDDYTYHHLRRDIFDKVSDAGLEVGSRYQVPSAHITLGRYLDEADHDTPEKRASWIKAIDEINEWLEREVWDKPDAEFNGEWVVGQEKGLDARNGTLWYGGGRTIILGEGF
;
A
#
# COMPACT_ATOMS: atom_id res chain seq x y z
N MET A 1 -9.71 -4.03 2.57
CA MET A 1 -8.41 -3.59 3.10
C MET A 1 -7.59 -3.02 1.95
N HIS A 2 -6.72 -2.04 2.18
CA HIS A 2 -5.92 -1.39 1.13
C HIS A 2 -4.57 -0.94 1.68
N LEU A 3 -3.60 -0.76 0.79
CA LEU A 3 -2.32 -0.10 1.05
C LEU A 3 -2.32 1.26 0.35
N THR A 4 -1.97 2.33 1.06
CA THR A 4 -2.02 3.69 0.50
C THR A 4 -0.72 4.06 -0.20
N THR A 5 -0.77 4.21 -1.52
CA THR A 5 0.35 4.73 -2.32
C THR A 5 0.59 6.22 -2.06
N LEU A 6 -0.47 7.03 -2.03
CA LEU A 6 -0.37 8.46 -1.77
C LEU A 6 -1.67 8.99 -1.15
N GLU A 7 -1.58 9.78 -0.09
CA GLU A 7 -2.69 10.58 0.43
C GLU A 7 -2.56 12.01 -0.08
N ILE A 8 -3.47 12.47 -0.95
CA ILE A 8 -3.35 13.81 -1.54
C ILE A 8 -3.74 14.90 -0.53
N THR A 9 -4.83 14.70 0.21
CA THR A 9 -5.33 15.64 1.22
C THR A 9 -6.23 14.92 2.22
N PHE A 10 -6.54 15.56 3.35
CA PHE A 10 -7.42 15.04 4.39
C PHE A 10 -8.27 16.16 5.02
N SER A 11 -9.35 15.79 5.71
CA SER A 11 -10.22 16.71 6.48
C SER A 11 -10.72 17.93 5.72
N LYS A 12 -11.13 17.73 4.46
CA LYS A 12 -11.71 18.76 3.58
C LYS A 12 -13.21 18.56 3.41
N THR A 13 -13.93 19.62 3.05
CA THR A 13 -15.36 19.53 2.74
C THR A 13 -15.59 18.76 1.43
N PRO A 14 -16.81 18.24 1.19
CA PRO A 14 -17.14 17.60 -0.08
C PRO A 14 -16.91 18.51 -1.30
N GLU A 15 -17.14 19.81 -1.17
CA GLU A 15 -16.93 20.81 -2.23
C GLU A 15 -15.44 20.99 -2.54
N GLU A 16 -14.60 21.12 -1.51
CA GLU A 16 -13.14 21.20 -1.67
C GLU A 16 -12.60 19.93 -2.34
N ILE A 17 -13.02 18.75 -1.88
CA ILE A 17 -12.65 17.47 -2.49
C ILE A 17 -13.14 17.38 -3.94
N GLY A 18 -14.35 17.87 -4.23
CA GLY A 18 -14.91 17.89 -5.58
C GLY A 18 -14.09 18.75 -6.55
N SER A 19 -13.64 19.92 -6.10
CA SER A 19 -12.75 20.81 -6.87
C SER A 19 -11.40 20.13 -7.15
N LEU A 20 -10.77 19.53 -6.13
CA LEU A 20 -9.49 18.83 -6.29
C LEU A 20 -9.60 17.65 -7.26
N VAL A 21 -10.66 16.84 -7.15
CA VAL A 21 -10.90 15.73 -8.07
C VAL A 21 -11.12 16.24 -9.50
N SER A 22 -11.78 17.37 -9.67
CA SER A 22 -12.00 17.96 -11.00
C SER A 22 -10.69 18.36 -11.67
N VAL A 23 -9.74 18.91 -10.91
CA VAL A 23 -8.38 19.24 -11.38
C VAL A 23 -7.59 17.97 -11.75
N LEU A 24 -7.63 16.94 -10.90
CA LEU A 24 -6.84 15.72 -11.10
C LEU A 24 -7.39 14.81 -12.19
N ARG A 25 -8.71 14.87 -12.46
CA ARG A 25 -9.43 13.92 -13.32
C ARG A 25 -8.78 13.64 -14.69
N PRO A 26 -8.24 14.63 -15.42
CA PRO A 26 -7.57 14.37 -16.70
C PRO A 26 -6.29 13.53 -16.57
N ALA A 27 -5.58 13.62 -15.45
CA ALA A 27 -4.35 12.86 -15.20
C ALA A 27 -4.59 11.48 -14.57
N LEU A 28 -5.78 11.24 -14.01
CA LEU A 28 -6.10 10.01 -13.30
C LEU A 28 -5.81 8.73 -14.09
N PRO A 29 -6.14 8.58 -15.38
CA PRO A 29 -5.84 7.35 -16.12
C PRO A 29 -4.34 7.00 -16.17
N SER A 30 -3.46 8.00 -16.36
CA SER A 30 -2.01 7.77 -16.42
C SER A 30 -1.41 7.50 -15.04
N ILE A 31 -2.01 8.05 -13.98
CA ILE A 31 -1.64 7.80 -12.59
C ILE A 31 -2.06 6.38 -12.18
N THR A 32 -3.32 6.00 -12.42
CA THR A 32 -3.85 4.73 -11.92
C THR A 32 -3.27 3.51 -12.63
N SER A 33 -2.96 3.63 -13.91
CA SER A 33 -2.34 2.57 -14.69
C SER A 33 -0.80 2.62 -14.67
N TYR A 34 -0.18 3.46 -13.84
CA TYR A 34 1.28 3.63 -13.84
C TYR A 34 2.05 2.34 -13.51
N THR A 35 1.44 1.48 -12.69
CA THR A 35 2.00 0.16 -12.33
C THR A 35 2.11 -0.79 -13.51
N HIS A 36 1.43 -0.53 -14.62
CA HIS A 36 1.53 -1.36 -15.83
C HIS A 36 2.95 -1.32 -16.43
N THR A 37 3.63 -0.18 -16.32
CA THR A 37 5.00 0.03 -16.84
C THR A 37 6.05 0.23 -15.75
N HIS A 38 5.65 0.40 -14.49
CA HIS A 38 6.55 0.66 -13.36
C HIS A 38 6.20 -0.22 -12.17
N ARG A 39 6.85 -1.39 -12.10
CA ARG A 39 6.47 -2.49 -11.22
C ARG A 39 7.42 -2.56 -10.04
N SER A 40 6.89 -2.34 -8.85
CA SER A 40 7.64 -2.48 -7.59
C SER A 40 7.18 -3.70 -6.81
N ARG A 41 8.13 -4.39 -6.18
CA ARG A 41 7.88 -5.54 -5.31
C ARG A 41 7.94 -5.14 -3.83
N LEU A 42 6.99 -5.66 -3.07
CA LEU A 42 6.95 -5.60 -1.62
C LEU A 42 7.11 -7.02 -1.09
N VAL A 43 7.95 -7.21 -0.07
CA VAL A 43 8.30 -8.52 0.49
C VAL A 43 8.30 -8.47 2.02
N LYS A 44 8.51 -9.62 2.64
CA LYS A 44 8.77 -9.78 4.08
C LYS A 44 7.67 -9.13 4.94
N PRO A 45 6.40 -9.56 4.80
CA PRO A 45 5.31 -9.04 5.61
C PRO A 45 5.58 -9.28 7.10
N MET A 46 5.31 -8.27 7.90
CA MET A 46 5.33 -8.33 9.37
C MET A 46 4.16 -7.56 9.96
N ILE A 47 3.66 -8.02 11.11
CA ILE A 47 2.77 -7.23 11.96
C ILE A 47 3.59 -6.18 12.69
N SER A 48 3.25 -4.92 12.45
CA SER A 48 3.72 -3.75 13.19
C SER A 48 2.57 -3.13 13.97
N TYR A 49 2.90 -2.41 15.04
CA TYR A 49 1.90 -1.75 15.87
C TYR A 49 2.49 -0.50 16.52
N ASP A 50 1.60 0.41 16.89
CA ASP A 50 1.89 1.58 17.70
C ASP A 50 0.81 1.75 18.79
N LEU A 51 0.67 2.94 19.36
CA LEU A 51 -0.34 3.21 20.39
C LEU A 51 -1.77 3.32 19.84
N SER A 52 -1.96 3.40 18.52
CA SER A 52 -3.25 3.67 17.88
C SER A 52 -3.77 2.50 17.06
N ALA A 53 -2.89 1.66 16.52
CA ALA A 53 -3.27 0.61 15.57
C ALA A 53 -2.23 -0.51 15.46
N PHE A 54 -2.62 -1.56 14.75
CA PHE A 54 -1.71 -2.56 14.21
C PHE A 54 -1.97 -2.79 12.71
N ALA A 55 -0.92 -3.16 11.99
CA ALA A 55 -0.91 -3.25 10.54
C ALA A 55 0.01 -4.37 10.07
N VAL A 56 -0.25 -4.94 8.89
CA VAL A 56 0.78 -5.69 8.17
C VAL A 56 1.60 -4.70 7.36
N SER A 57 2.91 -4.69 7.57
CA SER A 57 3.88 -3.84 6.89
C SER A 57 4.80 -4.69 6.02
N PHE A 58 5.29 -4.11 4.94
CA PHE A 58 6.16 -4.75 3.96
C PHE A 58 7.42 -3.93 3.76
N LEU A 59 8.48 -4.60 3.31
CA LEU A 59 9.72 -3.97 2.86
C LEU A 59 9.74 -3.90 1.33
N PRO A 60 10.35 -2.88 0.71
CA PRO A 60 10.70 -2.97 -0.71
C PRO A 60 11.67 -4.14 -0.94
N ALA A 61 11.47 -4.89 -2.01
CA ALA A 61 12.43 -5.91 -2.43
C ALA A 61 13.78 -5.27 -2.77
N SER A 62 14.86 -5.98 -2.47
CA SER A 62 16.27 -5.62 -2.62
C SER A 62 17.12 -6.89 -2.83
N GLY A 63 16.81 -7.67 -3.85
CA GLY A 63 17.55 -8.86 -4.28
C GLY A 63 16.93 -10.19 -3.88
N GLU A 64 15.75 -10.20 -3.27
CA GLU A 64 14.98 -11.41 -3.02
C GLU A 64 14.55 -12.07 -4.33
N SER A 65 14.59 -13.41 -4.37
CA SER A 65 14.08 -14.18 -5.51
C SER A 65 12.57 -13.96 -5.69
N PRO A 66 12.07 -13.68 -6.90
CA PRO A 66 10.63 -13.56 -7.14
C PRO A 66 9.89 -14.85 -6.83
N VAL A 67 8.79 -14.73 -6.08
CA VAL A 67 7.92 -15.86 -5.72
C VAL A 67 6.47 -15.64 -6.17
N SER A 68 6.10 -14.43 -6.62
CA SER A 68 4.79 -14.18 -7.23
C SER A 68 4.65 -14.85 -8.58
N PRO A 69 3.41 -15.22 -8.97
CA PRO A 69 3.13 -15.65 -10.33
C PRO A 69 3.62 -14.62 -11.35
N ALA A 70 3.93 -15.10 -12.56
CA ALA A 70 4.18 -14.22 -13.69
C ALA A 70 2.96 -13.34 -14.00
N ALA A 71 3.21 -12.20 -14.65
CA ALA A 71 2.17 -11.31 -15.15
C ALA A 71 1.20 -12.03 -16.12
N THR A 72 -0.03 -11.54 -16.17
CA THR A 72 -1.08 -12.07 -17.04
C THR A 72 -0.75 -11.73 -18.50
N GLN A 73 -0.85 -12.71 -19.39
CA GLN A 73 -0.56 -12.47 -20.80
C GLN A 73 -1.75 -11.81 -21.53
N PRO A 74 -1.52 -10.89 -22.48
CA PRO A 74 -0.21 -10.46 -22.99
C PRO A 74 0.46 -9.43 -22.07
N ASP A 75 1.70 -9.71 -21.65
CA ASP A 75 2.49 -8.78 -20.86
C ASP A 75 3.54 -8.09 -21.75
N PRO A 76 3.44 -6.77 -22.03
CA PRO A 76 4.43 -6.10 -22.84
C PRO A 76 5.77 -6.09 -22.09
N GLN A 77 6.79 -6.73 -22.66
CA GLN A 77 8.13 -6.74 -22.05
C GLN A 77 8.92 -5.46 -22.38
N ASP A 78 8.65 -4.83 -23.52
CA ASP A 78 9.37 -3.64 -23.94
C ASP A 78 8.90 -2.40 -23.17
N GLY A 79 9.84 -1.68 -22.56
CA GLY A 79 9.58 -0.42 -21.88
C GLY A 79 9.00 -0.53 -20.46
N VAL A 80 8.96 -1.73 -19.88
CA VAL A 80 8.58 -1.93 -18.47
C VAL A 80 9.80 -1.77 -17.56
N THR A 81 9.72 -0.80 -16.66
CA THR A 81 10.64 -0.68 -15.52
C THR A 81 10.20 -1.66 -14.43
N SER A 82 11.03 -2.65 -14.16
CA SER A 82 10.77 -3.69 -13.16
C SER A 82 12.06 -4.16 -12.49
N GLY A 83 11.93 -5.01 -11.47
CA GLY A 83 13.05 -5.45 -10.63
C GLY A 83 13.27 -4.52 -9.44
N ASP A 84 14.31 -4.83 -8.66
CA ASP A 84 14.46 -4.27 -7.31
C ASP A 84 15.15 -2.89 -7.30
N ASP A 85 15.72 -2.47 -8.44
CA ASP A 85 16.17 -1.09 -8.66
C ASP A 85 15.00 -0.09 -8.64
N TYR A 86 13.79 -0.55 -9.02
CA TYR A 86 12.56 0.22 -8.94
C TYR A 86 11.75 -0.15 -7.70
N THR A 87 12.15 0.40 -6.55
CA THR A 87 11.47 0.18 -5.27
C THR A 87 10.08 0.82 -5.19
N TYR A 88 9.28 0.37 -4.22
CA TYR A 88 7.99 1.01 -3.89
C TYR A 88 8.14 2.50 -3.54
N HIS A 89 9.31 2.95 -3.06
CA HIS A 89 9.57 4.37 -2.82
C HIS A 89 9.67 5.18 -4.12
N HIS A 90 10.23 4.59 -5.19
CA HIS A 90 10.20 5.20 -6.52
C HIS A 90 8.78 5.35 -7.03
N LEU A 91 7.95 4.31 -6.88
CA LEU A 91 6.52 4.40 -7.21
C LEU A 91 5.84 5.56 -6.48
N ARG A 92 6.03 5.68 -5.16
CA ARG A 92 5.42 6.78 -4.39
C ARG A 92 5.88 8.16 -4.87
N ARG A 93 7.18 8.33 -5.11
CA ARG A 93 7.75 9.58 -5.63
C ARG A 93 7.13 9.92 -6.98
N ASP A 94 7.11 8.96 -7.91
CA ASP A 94 6.62 9.21 -9.26
C ASP A 94 5.12 9.53 -9.27
N ILE A 95 4.32 8.89 -8.40
CA ILE A 95 2.90 9.24 -8.23
C ILE A 95 2.74 10.62 -7.59
N PHE A 96 3.58 10.99 -6.62
CA PHE A 96 3.62 12.34 -6.06
C PHE A 96 3.90 13.38 -7.15
N ASP A 97 4.91 13.14 -7.99
CA ASP A 97 5.29 14.04 -9.08
C ASP A 97 4.16 14.19 -10.08
N LYS A 98 3.50 13.08 -10.47
CA LYS A 98 2.33 13.14 -11.37
C LYS A 98 1.15 13.93 -10.81
N VAL A 99 0.87 13.80 -9.51
CA VAL A 99 -0.19 14.58 -8.86
C VAL A 99 0.19 16.06 -8.80
N SER A 100 1.46 16.35 -8.53
CA SER A 100 2.00 17.72 -8.50
C SER A 100 1.97 18.37 -9.88
N ASP A 101 2.40 17.65 -10.92
CA ASP A 101 2.37 18.08 -12.34
C ASP A 101 0.94 18.30 -12.84
N ALA A 102 -0.04 17.58 -12.29
CA ALA A 102 -1.47 17.82 -12.55
C ALA A 102 -2.00 19.09 -11.86
N GLY A 103 -1.17 19.83 -11.13
CA GLY A 103 -1.49 21.11 -10.50
C GLY A 103 -2.07 20.99 -9.09
N LEU A 104 -1.90 19.85 -8.42
CA LEU A 104 -2.34 19.67 -7.03
C LEU A 104 -1.17 19.69 -6.05
N GLU A 105 -1.33 20.44 -4.97
CA GLU A 105 -0.46 20.34 -3.80
C GLU A 105 -0.81 19.09 -2.98
N VAL A 106 0.20 18.29 -2.64
CA VAL A 106 0.04 17.10 -1.80
C VAL A 106 0.20 17.50 -0.34
N GLY A 107 -0.93 17.57 0.37
CA GLY A 107 -1.01 17.84 1.81
C GLY A 107 -1.27 16.58 2.64
N SER A 108 -0.40 15.56 2.53
CA SER A 108 -0.54 14.30 3.29
C SER A 108 -0.34 14.50 4.79
N ARG A 109 -1.11 13.77 5.62
CA ARG A 109 -0.85 13.69 7.08
C ARG A 109 0.43 12.97 7.42
N TYR A 110 0.69 11.89 6.70
CA TYR A 110 1.79 10.98 6.95
C TYR A 110 2.70 10.96 5.74
N GLN A 111 3.91 11.49 5.94
CA GLN A 111 4.95 11.52 4.89
C GLN A 111 5.90 10.32 4.97
N VAL A 112 5.95 9.64 6.13
CA VAL A 112 6.84 8.48 6.31
C VAL A 112 6.45 7.39 5.32
N PRO A 113 7.39 6.92 4.48
CA PRO A 113 7.09 5.98 3.43
C PRO A 113 7.01 4.57 4.00
N SER A 114 5.89 4.23 4.65
CA SER A 114 5.61 2.88 5.10
C SER A 114 4.63 2.20 4.13
N ALA A 115 5.01 1.02 3.62
CA ALA A 115 4.12 0.15 2.87
C ALA A 115 3.35 -0.73 3.85
N HIS A 116 2.13 -0.33 4.22
CA HIS A 116 1.34 -1.09 5.19
C HIS A 116 -0.15 -1.13 4.86
N ILE A 117 -0.82 -2.14 5.42
CA ILE A 117 -2.27 -2.28 5.49
C ILE A 117 -2.67 -2.30 6.94
N THR A 118 -3.46 -1.31 7.36
CA THR A 118 -4.06 -1.30 8.70
C THR A 118 -5.01 -2.50 8.84
N LEU A 119 -4.79 -3.30 9.89
CA LEU A 119 -5.61 -4.47 10.21
C LEU A 119 -6.66 -4.14 11.28
N GLY A 120 -6.31 -3.27 12.23
CA GLY A 120 -7.21 -2.82 13.27
C GLY A 120 -6.75 -1.54 13.97
N ARG A 121 -7.66 -0.93 14.72
CA ARG A 121 -7.42 0.25 15.57
C ARG A 121 -7.87 -0.04 16.98
N TYR A 122 -7.13 0.48 17.94
CA TYR A 122 -7.55 0.45 19.34
C TYR A 122 -8.64 1.51 19.54
N LEU A 123 -9.75 1.11 20.16
CA LEU A 123 -10.87 2.01 20.47
C LEU A 123 -10.74 2.62 21.87
N ASP A 124 -10.28 1.79 22.81
CA ASP A 124 -9.97 2.16 24.18
C ASP A 124 -8.79 1.32 24.68
N GLU A 125 -8.46 1.48 25.95
CA GLU A 125 -7.31 0.83 26.59
C GLU A 125 -7.68 -0.49 27.29
N ALA A 126 -8.93 -0.96 27.24
CA ALA A 126 -9.38 -2.10 28.05
C ALA A 126 -8.59 -3.40 27.78
N ASP A 127 -8.14 -3.59 26.53
CA ASP A 127 -7.31 -4.75 26.14
C ASP A 127 -5.82 -4.57 26.44
N HIS A 128 -5.41 -3.39 26.91
CA HIS A 128 -4.01 -3.01 27.13
C HIS A 128 -3.79 -2.28 28.47
N ASP A 129 -4.76 -2.29 29.39
CA ASP A 129 -4.74 -1.51 30.63
C ASP A 129 -3.70 -2.01 31.65
N THR A 130 -3.40 -3.32 31.68
CA THR A 130 -2.38 -3.90 32.56
C THR A 130 -1.08 -4.27 31.83
N PRO A 131 0.07 -4.29 32.53
CA PRO A 131 1.33 -4.79 31.97
C PRO A 131 1.22 -6.20 31.40
N GLU A 132 0.46 -7.09 32.04
CA GLU A 132 0.29 -8.49 31.63
C GLU A 132 -0.49 -8.59 30.31
N LYS A 133 -1.57 -7.81 30.14
CA LYS A 133 -2.32 -7.78 28.89
C LYS A 133 -1.45 -7.26 27.74
N ARG A 134 -0.69 -6.18 27.97
CA ARG A 134 0.26 -5.65 26.99
C ARG A 134 1.33 -6.67 26.62
N ALA A 135 1.93 -7.35 27.60
CA ALA A 135 2.91 -8.39 27.35
C ALA A 135 2.33 -9.57 26.55
N SER A 136 1.10 -9.99 26.84
CA SER A 136 0.41 -11.03 26.09
C SER A 136 0.13 -10.61 24.65
N TRP A 137 -0.26 -9.35 24.41
CA TRP A 137 -0.49 -8.81 23.08
C TRP A 137 0.81 -8.78 22.26
N ILE A 138 1.89 -8.26 22.84
CA ILE A 138 3.21 -8.21 22.20
C ILE A 138 3.68 -9.63 21.84
N LYS A 139 3.56 -10.58 22.78
CA LYS A 139 3.92 -11.98 22.54
C LYS A 139 3.14 -12.59 21.37
N ALA A 140 1.85 -12.31 21.27
CA ALA A 140 1.03 -12.79 20.15
C ALA A 140 1.50 -12.22 18.80
N ILE A 141 1.89 -10.94 18.77
CA ILE A 141 2.46 -10.31 17.58
C ILE A 141 3.80 -10.95 17.21
N ASP A 142 4.68 -11.18 18.20
CA ASP A 142 5.97 -11.81 17.99
C ASP A 142 5.82 -13.24 17.44
N GLU A 143 4.91 -14.04 18.01
CA GLU A 143 4.61 -15.40 17.53
C GLU A 143 4.09 -15.40 16.08
N ILE A 144 3.25 -14.43 15.69
CA ILE A 144 2.79 -14.27 14.30
C ILE A 144 3.94 -13.87 13.39
N ASN A 145 4.81 -12.95 13.83
CA ASN A 145 5.96 -12.51 13.05
C ASN A 145 6.98 -13.64 12.83
N GLU A 146 7.26 -14.44 13.86
CA GLU A 146 8.08 -15.65 13.74
C GLU A 146 7.46 -16.67 12.77
N TRP A 147 6.13 -16.80 12.77
CA TRP A 147 5.42 -17.64 11.81
C TRP A 147 5.50 -17.08 10.38
N LEU A 148 5.33 -15.77 10.17
CA LEU A 148 5.46 -15.12 8.86
C LEU A 148 6.87 -15.31 8.28
N GLU A 149 7.90 -15.06 9.09
CA GLU A 149 9.29 -15.26 8.68
C GLU A 149 9.55 -16.73 8.35
N ARG A 150 9.11 -17.65 9.20
CA ARG A 150 9.38 -19.07 9.01
C ARG A 150 8.59 -19.69 7.87
N GLU A 151 7.34 -19.27 7.63
CA GLU A 151 6.40 -19.97 6.73
C GLU A 151 6.01 -19.21 5.46
N VAL A 152 6.20 -17.89 5.41
CA VAL A 152 5.67 -17.05 4.33
C VAL A 152 6.78 -16.34 3.55
N TRP A 153 7.87 -15.96 4.20
CA TRP A 153 8.97 -15.25 3.52
C TRP A 153 9.72 -16.16 2.56
N ASP A 154 9.93 -15.65 1.33
CA ASP A 154 10.81 -16.24 0.32
C ASP A 154 10.53 -17.73 0.00
N LYS A 155 9.28 -18.19 0.20
CA LYS A 155 8.86 -19.58 -0.07
C LYS A 155 8.01 -19.67 -1.34
N PRO A 156 8.55 -20.18 -2.47
CA PRO A 156 7.80 -20.29 -3.72
C PRO A 156 6.64 -21.30 -3.67
N ASP A 157 6.78 -22.35 -2.84
CA ASP A 157 5.80 -23.45 -2.74
C ASP A 157 4.93 -23.36 -1.46
N ALA A 158 4.95 -22.24 -0.76
CA ALA A 158 4.12 -22.05 0.44
C ALA A 158 2.64 -21.82 0.07
N GLU A 159 1.76 -22.14 1.03
CA GLU A 159 0.32 -21.81 0.92
C GLU A 159 0.09 -20.30 0.79
N PHE A 160 0.93 -19.49 1.44
CA PHE A 160 0.87 -18.05 1.42
C PHE A 160 2.11 -17.45 0.76
N ASN A 161 1.89 -16.46 -0.10
CA ASN A 161 2.95 -15.73 -0.76
C ASN A 161 3.35 -14.48 0.06
N GLY A 162 4.62 -14.41 0.47
CA GLY A 162 5.19 -13.26 1.16
C GLY A 162 5.58 -12.09 0.26
N GLU A 163 5.36 -12.20 -1.05
CA GLU A 163 5.59 -11.15 -2.03
C GLU A 163 4.28 -10.54 -2.54
N TRP A 164 4.31 -9.23 -2.75
CA TRP A 164 3.28 -8.49 -3.44
C TRP A 164 3.91 -7.62 -4.53
N VAL A 165 3.61 -7.95 -5.79
CA VAL A 165 3.89 -7.08 -6.93
C VAL A 165 2.77 -6.02 -7.04
N VAL A 166 3.11 -4.77 -6.73
CA VAL A 166 2.11 -3.69 -6.69
C VAL A 166 1.55 -3.46 -8.09
N GLY A 167 0.22 -3.58 -8.22
CA GLY A 167 -0.48 -3.35 -9.49
C GLY A 167 -0.77 -4.60 -10.32
N GLN A 168 -0.36 -5.80 -9.89
CA GLN A 168 -0.51 -7.03 -10.70
C GLN A 168 -1.98 -7.40 -10.94
N GLU A 169 -2.77 -7.61 -9.88
CA GLU A 169 -4.20 -7.96 -10.06
C GLU A 169 -5.05 -6.78 -10.55
N LYS A 170 -4.76 -5.59 -10.00
CA LYS A 170 -5.45 -4.33 -10.24
C LYS A 170 -4.45 -3.20 -10.11
N GLY A 171 -4.54 -2.20 -10.99
CA GLY A 171 -3.78 -0.97 -10.87
C GLY A 171 -4.18 -0.15 -9.65
N LEU A 172 -3.65 1.07 -9.54
CA LEU A 172 -3.93 1.93 -8.38
C LEU A 172 -5.41 2.37 -8.39
N ASP A 173 -6.01 2.43 -7.20
CA ASP A 173 -7.40 2.88 -7.00
C ASP A 173 -7.41 4.34 -6.54
N ALA A 174 -7.84 5.26 -7.40
CA ALA A 174 -8.01 6.66 -7.01
C ALA A 174 -9.37 6.82 -6.33
N ARG A 175 -9.36 7.11 -5.02
CA ARG A 175 -10.57 7.19 -4.20
C ARG A 175 -10.74 8.56 -3.55
N ASN A 176 -11.98 8.90 -3.18
CA ASN A 176 -12.27 10.03 -2.30
C ASN A 176 -13.38 9.74 -1.28
N GLY A 177 -13.53 10.63 -0.30
CA GLY A 177 -14.55 10.55 0.74
C GLY A 177 -14.00 10.04 2.07
N THR A 178 -14.83 9.35 2.85
CA THR A 178 -14.54 8.89 4.22
C THR A 178 -13.72 7.60 4.26
N LEU A 179 -12.61 7.57 3.52
CA LEU A 179 -11.80 6.36 3.27
C LEU A 179 -11.28 5.71 4.56
N TRP A 180 -10.92 6.51 5.56
CA TRP A 180 -10.44 6.04 6.85
C TRP A 180 -11.51 5.32 7.70
N TYR A 181 -12.78 5.58 7.43
CA TYR A 181 -13.90 5.04 8.19
C TYR A 181 -14.63 3.92 7.42
N GLY A 182 -13.95 3.32 6.43
CA GLY A 182 -14.51 2.26 5.59
C GLY A 182 -15.49 2.74 4.51
N GLY A 183 -15.63 4.06 4.32
CA GLY A 183 -16.50 4.64 3.31
C GLY A 183 -15.75 5.11 2.06
N GLY A 184 -16.24 6.23 1.50
CA GLY A 184 -15.74 6.80 0.25
C GLY A 184 -16.08 5.98 -1.00
N ARG A 185 -15.56 6.41 -2.14
CA ARG A 185 -15.82 5.79 -3.45
C ARG A 185 -14.58 5.80 -4.34
N THR A 186 -14.51 4.80 -5.22
CA THR A 186 -13.59 4.80 -6.35
C THR A 186 -14.02 5.84 -7.37
N ILE A 187 -13.06 6.64 -7.83
CA ILE A 187 -13.21 7.59 -8.93
C ILE A 187 -12.79 6.91 -10.24
N ILE A 188 -11.63 6.23 -10.21
CA ILE A 188 -11.11 5.39 -11.27
C ILE A 188 -10.26 4.28 -10.65
N LEU A 189 -10.30 3.10 -11.26
CA LEU A 189 -9.45 1.97 -10.91
C LEU A 189 -8.55 1.68 -12.11
N GLY A 190 -7.24 1.63 -11.89
CA GLY A 190 -6.28 1.26 -12.92
C GLY A 190 -6.38 -0.21 -13.29
N GLU A 191 -5.94 -0.54 -14.50
CA GLU A 191 -5.85 -1.92 -14.96
C GLU A 191 -4.64 -2.63 -14.32
N GLY A 192 -4.82 -3.91 -14.03
CA GLY A 192 -3.71 -4.80 -13.64
C GLY A 192 -2.87 -5.22 -14.84
N PHE A 193 -1.86 -6.07 -14.61
CA PHE A 193 -1.00 -6.63 -15.64
C PHE A 193 -0.69 -8.11 -15.37
#